data_AF-A0A7J6YCW8-F1
#
_entry.id   AF-A0A7J6YCW8-F1
#
_cell.length_a   1.000
_cell.length_b   1.000
_cell.length_c   1.000
_cell.angle_alpha   90.00
_cell.angle_beta   90.00
_cell.angle_gamma   90.00
#
_symmetry.space_group_name_H-M   'P 1'
#
loop_
_entity.id
_entity.type
_entity.pdbx_description
1 polymer ?
#
loop_
_entity_poly.entity_id
_entity_poly.type
_entity_poly.pdbx_seq_one_letter_code
_entity_poly.pdbx_strand_id
1 'polypeptide(L)'
;MEFLVKALQLQHSRCEVYQLWDAKFHLALSGALSAVDLQTILTNTIVAAFQQVSSSLRQLQDIIRVEEKEAAENGDLRQFLVAWIDRVQRLEQEHYHTSVRLSQQIAEHGKAVSLTQRDTRETATSPEDDLHGIHAKAAPTERPDLCASLHDAELCSLRRLVPLTSQKAFTFVSCCDATALYSDDDDDVGKEENMETNESGEKARNDATDDEDNERVSFEFKSGVMVPYAPKKVRRCCLAFNKTVLPLWKAKRSLMQQLQDWTEELQAEVASAAAVK
;
A
#
# COMPACT_ATOMS: atom_id res chain seq x y z
N MET A 1 23.31 31.06 -7.23
CA MET A 1 22.28 31.31 -6.20
C MET A 1 20.86 31.05 -6.71
N GLU A 2 20.42 31.69 -7.80
CA GLU A 2 19.05 31.52 -8.33
C GLU A 2 18.68 30.06 -8.62
N PHE A 3 19.59 29.28 -9.23
CA PHE A 3 19.34 27.86 -9.51
C PHE A 3 19.15 27.00 -8.25
N LEU A 4 19.92 27.26 -7.18
CA LEU A 4 19.79 26.51 -5.92
C LEU A 4 18.43 26.79 -5.26
N VAL A 5 18.03 28.07 -5.20
CA VAL A 5 16.73 28.47 -4.64
C VAL A 5 15.59 27.85 -5.44
N LYS A 6 15.68 27.86 -6.77
CA LYS A 6 14.68 27.24 -7.64
C LYS A 6 14.60 25.72 -7.45
N ALA A 7 15.74 25.03 -7.33
CA ALA A 7 15.76 23.60 -7.04
C ALA A 7 15.10 23.26 -5.69
N LEU A 8 15.37 24.08 -4.66
CA LEU A 8 14.78 23.91 -3.34
C LEU A 8 13.26 24.13 -3.36
N GLN A 9 12.79 25.15 -4.08
CA GLN A 9 11.35 25.39 -4.28
C GLN A 9 10.68 24.21 -4.99
N LEU A 10 11.30 23.66 -6.03
CA LEU A 10 10.79 22.49 -6.75
C LEU A 10 10.71 21.26 -5.83
N GLN A 11 11.70 21.06 -4.96
CA GLN A 11 11.67 19.96 -3.98
C GLN A 11 10.56 20.15 -2.94
N HIS A 12 10.36 21.38 -2.45
CA HIS A 12 9.24 21.70 -1.56
C HIS A 12 7.90 21.36 -2.24
N SER A 13 7.66 21.85 -3.45
CA SER A 13 6.42 21.54 -4.19
C SER A 13 6.22 20.03 -4.33
N ARG A 14 7.27 19.24 -4.56
CA ARG A 14 7.17 17.78 -4.60
C ARG A 14 6.71 17.18 -3.26
N CYS A 15 7.25 17.66 -2.14
CA CYS A 15 6.83 17.23 -0.81
C CYS A 15 5.34 17.50 -0.56
N GLU A 16 4.83 18.66 -1.00
CA GLU A 16 3.40 18.99 -0.92
C GLU A 16 2.54 18.03 -1.74
N VAL A 17 3.00 17.62 -2.93
CA VAL A 17 2.30 16.64 -3.77
C VAL A 17 2.20 15.28 -3.06
N TYR A 18 3.25 14.82 -2.38
CA TYR A 18 3.18 13.59 -1.58
C TYR A 18 2.22 13.70 -0.38
N GLN A 19 2.23 14.84 0.33
CA GLN A 19 1.29 15.08 1.43
C GLN A 19 -0.15 15.07 0.92
N LEU A 20 -0.41 15.68 -0.24
CA LEU A 20 -1.71 15.66 -0.89
C LEU A 20 -2.12 14.22 -1.24
N TRP A 21 -1.22 13.42 -1.83
CA TRP A 21 -1.50 12.02 -2.10
C TRP A 21 -1.87 11.28 -0.83
N ASP A 22 -1.00 11.25 0.18
CA ASP A 22 -1.25 10.52 1.43
C ASP A 22 -2.61 10.93 2.04
N ALA A 23 -2.92 12.23 2.06
CA ALA A 23 -4.23 12.72 2.52
C ALA A 23 -5.41 12.18 1.71
N LYS A 24 -5.35 12.21 0.37
CA LYS A 24 -6.44 11.72 -0.50
C LYS A 24 -6.59 10.21 -0.43
N PHE A 25 -5.50 9.48 -0.35
CA PHE A 25 -5.51 8.03 -0.15
C PHE A 25 -6.18 7.66 1.18
N HIS A 26 -5.86 8.35 2.27
CA HIS A 26 -6.48 8.10 3.57
C HIS A 26 -7.96 8.46 3.63
N LEU A 27 -8.40 9.51 2.92
CA LEU A 27 -9.83 9.81 2.75
C LEU A 27 -10.56 8.72 1.98
N ALA A 28 -9.92 8.14 0.96
CA ALA A 28 -10.51 7.03 0.21
C ALA A 28 -10.60 5.76 1.06
N LEU A 29 -9.57 5.44 1.83
CA LEU A 29 -9.60 4.32 2.79
C LEU A 29 -10.70 4.49 3.83
N SER A 30 -11.00 5.71 4.26
CA SER A 30 -12.08 5.96 5.22
C SER A 30 -13.48 5.99 4.57
N GLY A 31 -13.58 5.84 3.24
CA GLY A 31 -14.82 5.98 2.49
C GLY A 31 -15.32 7.42 2.32
N ALA A 32 -14.52 8.43 2.73
CA ALA A 32 -14.87 9.84 2.60
C ALA A 32 -14.58 10.40 1.19
N LEU A 33 -13.83 9.65 0.38
CA LEU A 33 -13.55 9.92 -1.02
C LEU A 33 -13.86 8.66 -1.83
N SER A 34 -14.59 8.79 -2.93
CA SER A 34 -14.88 7.63 -3.78
C SER A 34 -13.63 7.16 -4.54
N ALA A 35 -13.59 5.90 -4.95
CA ALA A 35 -12.50 5.37 -5.77
C ALA A 35 -12.37 6.11 -7.12
N VAL A 36 -13.51 6.53 -7.71
CA VAL A 36 -13.54 7.29 -8.96
C VAL A 36 -12.92 8.68 -8.75
N ASP A 37 -13.33 9.39 -7.70
CA ASP A 37 -12.79 10.72 -7.40
C ASP A 37 -11.30 10.65 -7.07
N LEU A 38 -10.87 9.63 -6.31
CA LEU A 38 -9.46 9.39 -6.04
C LEU A 38 -8.68 9.19 -7.35
N GLN A 39 -9.19 8.35 -8.26
CA GLN A 39 -8.53 8.11 -9.54
C GLN A 39 -8.42 9.39 -10.39
N THR A 40 -9.48 10.20 -10.42
CA THR A 40 -9.47 11.50 -11.10
C THR A 40 -8.42 12.45 -10.50
N ILE A 41 -8.35 12.55 -9.16
CA ILE A 41 -7.35 13.39 -8.48
C ILE A 41 -5.93 12.88 -8.71
N LEU A 42 -5.73 11.56 -8.67
CA LEU A 42 -4.43 10.96 -8.94
C LEU A 42 -3.94 11.32 -10.36
N THR A 43 -4.77 11.09 -11.37
CA THR A 43 -4.38 11.33 -12.77
C THR A 43 -4.22 12.82 -13.07
N ASN A 44 -5.23 13.65 -12.73
CA ASN A 44 -5.29 15.02 -13.22
C ASN A 44 -4.52 16.03 -12.35
N THR A 45 -4.22 15.67 -11.11
CA THR A 45 -3.56 16.60 -10.16
C THR A 45 -2.23 16.05 -9.68
N ILE A 46 -2.22 14.88 -9.04
CA ILE A 46 -1.01 14.38 -8.36
C ILE A 46 0.06 13.96 -9.37
N VAL A 47 -0.29 13.11 -10.34
CA VAL A 47 0.64 12.65 -11.38
C VAL A 47 1.10 13.82 -12.24
N ALA A 48 0.18 14.71 -12.64
CA ALA A 48 0.50 15.91 -13.40
C ALA A 48 1.49 16.82 -12.65
N ALA A 49 1.30 17.04 -11.34
CA ALA A 49 2.21 17.85 -10.54
C ALA A 49 3.59 17.20 -10.38
N PHE A 50 3.67 15.87 -10.17
CA PHE A 50 4.97 15.17 -10.16
C PHE A 50 5.71 15.28 -11.50
N GLN A 51 4.99 15.15 -12.61
CA GLN A 51 5.55 15.30 -13.96
C GLN A 51 6.05 16.72 -14.19
N GLN A 52 5.29 17.73 -13.77
CA GLN A 52 5.68 19.13 -13.86
C GLN A 52 6.97 19.39 -13.09
N VAL A 53 7.05 19.00 -11.81
CA VAL A 53 8.26 19.22 -10.99
C VAL A 53 9.47 18.48 -11.58
N SER A 54 9.29 17.23 -11.99
CA SER A 54 10.37 16.45 -12.60
C SER A 54 10.87 17.08 -13.90
N SER A 55 9.96 17.59 -14.73
CA SER A 55 10.30 18.29 -15.97
C SER A 55 11.02 19.60 -15.69
N SER A 56 10.57 20.39 -14.72
CA SER A 56 11.22 21.64 -14.34
C SER A 56 12.62 21.42 -13.76
N LEU A 57 12.85 20.34 -13.02
CA LEU A 57 14.19 19.96 -12.57
C LEU A 57 15.10 19.56 -13.74
N ARG A 58 14.58 18.83 -14.75
CA ARG A 58 15.35 18.52 -15.96
C ARG A 58 15.71 19.77 -16.76
N GLN A 59 14.74 20.67 -16.96
CA GLN A 59 14.98 21.95 -17.63
C GLN A 59 16.03 22.79 -16.88
N LEU A 60 15.96 22.82 -15.54
CA LEU A 60 16.97 23.49 -14.72
C LEU A 60 18.36 22.89 -14.94
N GLN A 61 18.46 21.56 -14.96
CA GLN A 61 19.71 20.83 -15.23
C GLN A 61 20.27 21.16 -16.62
N ASP A 62 19.42 21.23 -17.64
CA ASP A 62 19.83 21.55 -19.02
C ASP A 62 20.33 22.99 -19.15
N ILE A 63 19.65 23.96 -18.52
CA ILE A 63 20.09 25.36 -18.48
C ILE A 63 21.46 25.47 -17.83
N ILE A 64 21.67 24.80 -16.69
CA ILE A 64 22.96 24.82 -15.98
C ILE A 64 24.09 24.32 -16.89
N ARG A 65 23.87 23.21 -17.62
CA ARG A 65 24.85 22.60 -18.52
C ARG A 65 25.17 23.44 -19.76
N VAL A 66 24.20 24.24 -20.25
CA VAL A 66 24.42 25.15 -21.38
C VAL A 66 25.26 26.34 -20.92
N GLU A 67 24.88 26.98 -19.82
CA GLU A 67 25.60 28.14 -19.29
C GLU A 67 27.00 27.81 -18.73
N GLU A 68 27.22 26.60 -18.22
CA GLU A 68 28.54 26.16 -17.74
C GLU A 68 29.58 26.10 -18.87
N LYS A 69 29.15 25.89 -20.12
CA LYS A 69 30.05 25.97 -21.29
C LYS A 69 30.49 27.40 -21.59
N GLU A 70 29.79 28.39 -21.05
CA GLU A 70 29.98 29.82 -21.35
C GLU A 70 30.64 30.60 -20.20
N ALA A 71 30.70 30.03 -18.98
CA ALA A 71 31.21 30.72 -17.78
C ALA A 71 32.21 29.87 -16.98
N ALA A 72 33.40 30.43 -16.71
CA ALA A 72 34.48 29.77 -15.94
C ALA A 72 34.33 29.90 -14.40
N GLU A 73 33.42 30.75 -13.92
CA GLU A 73 33.23 31.02 -12.49
C GLU A 73 31.97 30.29 -11.96
N ASN A 74 32.12 29.56 -10.84
CA ASN A 74 31.12 28.69 -10.17
C ASN A 74 30.92 27.27 -10.73
N GLY A 75 31.93 26.67 -11.36
CA GLY A 75 31.87 25.29 -11.85
C GLY A 75 31.45 24.27 -10.78
N ASP A 76 32.07 24.33 -9.59
CA ASP A 76 31.82 23.36 -8.51
C ASP A 76 30.36 23.36 -8.03
N LEU A 77 29.76 24.54 -7.86
CA LEU A 77 28.37 24.69 -7.40
C LEU A 77 27.35 24.22 -8.46
N ARG A 78 27.65 24.49 -9.74
CA ARG A 78 26.83 24.03 -10.88
C ARG A 78 26.89 22.51 -10.99
N GLN A 79 28.09 21.94 -10.88
CA GLN A 79 28.31 20.49 -10.90
C GLN A 79 27.61 19.79 -9.73
N PHE A 80 27.71 20.36 -8.51
CA PHE A 80 26.96 19.91 -7.34
C PHE A 80 25.47 19.84 -7.66
N LEU A 81 24.88 20.92 -8.17
CA LEU A 81 23.44 20.98 -8.42
C LEU A 81 22.99 19.99 -9.50
N VAL A 82 23.78 19.80 -10.56
CA VAL A 82 23.50 18.78 -11.59
C VAL A 82 23.48 17.37 -10.98
N ALA A 83 24.46 17.05 -10.13
CA ALA A 83 24.56 15.77 -9.44
C ALA A 83 23.41 15.56 -8.43
N TRP A 84 23.06 16.62 -7.69
CA TRP A 84 21.94 16.64 -6.77
C TRP A 84 20.61 16.35 -7.49
N ILE A 85 20.35 17.01 -8.63
CA ILE A 85 19.13 16.79 -9.42
C ILE A 85 19.04 15.32 -9.87
N ASP A 86 20.13 14.75 -10.39
CA ASP A 86 20.14 13.34 -10.81
C ASP A 86 19.90 12.39 -9.65
N ARG A 87 20.49 12.66 -8.47
CA ARG A 87 20.33 11.82 -7.29
C ARG A 87 18.90 11.87 -6.76
N VAL A 88 18.35 13.06 -6.56
CA VAL A 88 16.99 13.25 -6.05
C VAL A 88 15.97 12.66 -7.02
N GLN A 89 16.11 12.85 -8.33
CA GLN A 89 15.16 12.25 -9.28
C GLN A 89 15.13 10.71 -9.23
N ARG A 90 16.29 10.05 -9.04
CA ARG A 90 16.32 8.59 -8.86
C ARG A 90 15.64 8.16 -7.57
N LEU A 91 15.98 8.80 -6.45
CA LEU A 91 15.37 8.52 -5.15
C LEU A 91 13.85 8.75 -5.17
N GLU A 92 13.41 9.81 -5.84
CA GLU A 92 11.99 10.14 -5.98
C GLU A 92 11.24 9.13 -6.85
N GLN A 93 11.88 8.65 -7.92
CA GLN A 93 11.31 7.58 -8.71
C GLN A 93 11.10 6.32 -7.85
N GLU A 94 12.10 5.89 -7.10
CA GLU A 94 11.99 4.74 -6.20
C GLU A 94 10.93 4.97 -5.10
N HIS A 95 10.88 6.18 -4.54
CA HIS A 95 9.91 6.56 -3.51
C HIS A 95 8.47 6.53 -4.04
N TYR A 96 8.25 7.05 -5.26
CA TYR A 96 6.97 6.99 -5.95
C TYR A 96 6.51 5.53 -6.15
N HIS A 97 7.35 4.68 -6.75
CA HIS A 97 7.00 3.28 -7.03
C HIS A 97 6.71 2.50 -5.74
N THR A 98 7.52 2.71 -4.71
CA THR A 98 7.33 2.09 -3.39
C THR A 98 6.01 2.55 -2.76
N SER A 99 5.67 3.84 -2.88
CA SER A 99 4.43 4.40 -2.35
C SER A 99 3.18 3.90 -3.08
N VAL A 100 3.22 3.78 -4.42
CA VAL A 100 2.15 3.16 -5.21
C VAL A 100 1.91 1.73 -4.73
N ARG A 101 2.98 0.93 -4.68
CA ARG A 101 2.88 -0.50 -4.33
C ARG A 101 2.39 -0.69 -2.91
N LEU A 102 2.88 0.11 -1.96
CA LEU A 102 2.41 0.12 -0.58
C LEU A 102 0.91 0.43 -0.50
N SER A 103 0.46 1.46 -1.22
CA SER A 103 -0.95 1.88 -1.25
C SER A 103 -1.86 0.79 -1.84
N GLN A 104 -1.41 0.12 -2.91
CA GLN A 104 -2.12 -1.01 -3.51
C GLN A 104 -2.29 -2.17 -2.53
N GLN A 105 -1.21 -2.59 -1.85
CA GLN A 105 -1.26 -3.66 -0.87
C GLN A 105 -2.18 -3.33 0.30
N ILE A 106 -2.18 -2.07 0.76
CA ILE A 106 -3.11 -1.61 1.80
C ILE A 106 -4.56 -1.66 1.32
N ALA A 107 -4.84 -1.17 0.10
CA ALA A 107 -6.19 -1.17 -0.46
C ALA A 107 -6.73 -2.59 -0.70
N GLU A 108 -5.89 -3.49 -1.22
CA GLU A 108 -6.23 -4.91 -1.43
C GLU A 108 -6.53 -5.60 -0.10
N HIS A 109 -5.70 -5.40 0.92
CA HIS A 109 -5.92 -5.99 2.24
C HIS A 109 -7.15 -5.39 2.94
N GLY A 110 -7.43 -4.12 2.70
CA GLY A 110 -8.60 -3.42 3.23
C GLY A 110 -9.92 -3.75 2.51
N LYS A 111 -9.88 -4.51 1.41
CA LYS A 111 -11.07 -4.83 0.62
C LYS A 111 -12.04 -5.68 1.42
N ALA A 112 -13.26 -5.18 1.60
CA ALA A 112 -14.31 -5.91 2.27
C ALA A 112 -14.75 -7.14 1.46
N VAL A 113 -14.98 -8.26 2.14
CA VAL A 113 -15.52 -9.49 1.55
C VAL A 113 -16.96 -9.67 2.04
N SER A 114 -17.83 -10.19 1.16
CA SER A 114 -19.21 -10.50 1.55
C SER A 114 -19.23 -11.58 2.62
N LEU A 115 -19.96 -11.31 3.71
CA LEU A 115 -20.12 -12.20 4.85
C LEU A 115 -21.35 -13.10 4.71
N THR A 116 -22.14 -12.91 3.64
CA THR A 116 -23.44 -13.58 3.40
C THR A 116 -23.35 -14.73 2.40
N GLN A 117 -22.19 -15.04 1.83
CA GLN A 117 -22.05 -16.16 0.89
C GLN A 117 -22.19 -17.49 1.64
N ARG A 118 -23.43 -17.96 1.82
CA ARG A 118 -23.72 -19.40 1.86
C ARG A 118 -23.09 -19.97 0.61
N ASP A 119 -22.18 -20.93 0.77
CA ASP A 119 -21.77 -21.83 -0.31
C ASP A 119 -23.03 -22.57 -0.78
N THR A 120 -23.80 -21.98 -1.70
CA THR A 120 -24.80 -22.70 -2.48
C THR A 120 -24.03 -23.56 -3.47
N ARG A 121 -23.56 -24.70 -2.96
CA ARG A 121 -23.21 -25.86 -3.76
C ARG A 121 -24.51 -26.29 -4.45
N GLU A 122 -24.66 -25.91 -5.71
CA GLU A 122 -25.73 -26.37 -6.59
C GLU A 122 -25.80 -27.89 -6.52
N THR A 123 -26.77 -28.40 -5.75
CA THR A 123 -27.11 -29.82 -5.76
C THR A 123 -28.45 -29.90 -6.48
N ALA A 124 -28.38 -30.29 -7.74
CA ALA A 124 -29.54 -30.57 -8.56
C ALA A 124 -30.39 -31.66 -7.91
N THR A 125 -31.66 -31.35 -7.64
CA THR A 125 -32.74 -32.34 -7.60
C THR A 125 -34.07 -31.64 -7.83
N SER A 126 -34.64 -31.84 -9.01
CA SER A 126 -36.09 -31.73 -9.22
C SER A 126 -36.77 -32.91 -8.50
N PRO A 127 -37.97 -32.74 -7.95
CA PRO A 127 -39.15 -33.15 -8.72
C PRO A 127 -40.37 -32.21 -8.59
N GLU A 128 -41.24 -32.33 -9.60
CA GLU A 128 -42.59 -31.76 -9.70
C GLU A 128 -43.52 -32.37 -8.63
N ASP A 129 -44.40 -31.56 -7.98
CA ASP A 129 -45.86 -31.56 -8.19
C ASP A 129 -46.65 -30.67 -7.18
N ASP A 130 -47.82 -30.22 -7.64
CA ASP A 130 -49.04 -29.79 -6.91
C ASP A 130 -49.18 -28.42 -6.16
N LEU A 131 -49.78 -27.49 -6.90
CA LEU A 131 -51.07 -26.80 -6.66
C LEU A 131 -51.45 -26.21 -5.27
N HIS A 132 -51.73 -24.89 -5.36
CA HIS A 132 -52.72 -24.10 -4.59
C HIS A 132 -52.37 -23.60 -3.19
N GLY A 133 -51.83 -22.37 -3.14
CA GLY A 133 -51.87 -21.50 -1.98
C GLY A 133 -51.45 -20.08 -2.35
N ILE A 134 -52.40 -19.14 -2.38
CA ILE A 134 -52.12 -17.71 -2.56
C ILE A 134 -51.38 -17.23 -1.30
N HIS A 135 -50.06 -17.35 -1.31
CA HIS A 135 -49.21 -16.60 -0.40
C HIS A 135 -48.76 -15.34 -1.11
N ALA A 136 -49.18 -14.19 -0.56
CA ALA A 136 -48.64 -12.89 -0.92
C ALA A 136 -47.11 -12.99 -0.93
N LYS A 137 -46.53 -12.86 -2.13
CA LYS A 137 -45.10 -12.83 -2.36
C LYS A 137 -44.57 -11.56 -1.71
N ALA A 138 -44.22 -11.63 -0.43
CA ALA A 138 -43.39 -10.63 0.19
C ALA A 138 -42.12 -10.56 -0.67
N ALA A 139 -41.91 -9.41 -1.31
CA ALA A 139 -40.68 -9.14 -2.04
C ALA A 139 -39.53 -9.48 -1.08
N PRO A 140 -38.51 -10.26 -1.52
CA PRO A 140 -37.37 -10.52 -0.66
C PRO A 140 -36.79 -9.16 -0.31
N THR A 141 -36.92 -8.77 0.95
CA THR A 141 -36.21 -7.61 1.48
C THR A 141 -34.76 -7.97 1.29
N GLU A 142 -34.11 -7.37 0.28
CA GLU A 142 -32.68 -7.50 0.06
C GLU A 142 -32.02 -7.18 1.39
N ARG A 143 -31.58 -8.21 2.11
CA ARG A 143 -30.76 -8.01 3.29
C ARG A 143 -29.51 -7.32 2.76
N PRO A 144 -29.13 -6.14 3.28
CA PRO A 144 -27.93 -5.47 2.81
C PRO A 144 -26.79 -6.47 2.93
N ASP A 145 -26.12 -6.76 1.81
CA ASP A 145 -24.94 -7.61 1.81
C ASP A 145 -23.93 -7.00 2.77
N LEU A 146 -23.71 -7.69 3.89
CA LEU A 146 -22.79 -7.24 4.91
C LEU A 146 -21.39 -7.54 4.39
N CYS A 147 -20.71 -6.51 3.95
CA CYS A 147 -19.32 -6.56 3.54
C CYS A 147 -18.46 -6.00 4.68
N ALA A 148 -17.46 -6.77 5.13
CA ALA A 148 -16.46 -6.26 6.06
C ALA A 148 -15.07 -6.78 5.69
N SER A 149 -14.04 -5.98 5.95
CA SER A 149 -12.67 -6.49 6.03
C SER A 149 -12.32 -6.76 7.48
N LEU A 150 -11.95 -8.01 7.77
CA LEU A 150 -11.59 -8.50 9.10
C LEU A 150 -10.07 -8.58 9.21
N HIS A 151 -9.56 -8.04 10.30
CA HIS A 151 -8.14 -7.97 10.58
C HIS A 151 -7.85 -8.50 11.98
N ASP A 152 -6.75 -9.23 12.12
CA ASP A 152 -6.24 -9.65 13.41
C ASP A 152 -5.84 -8.41 14.24
N ALA A 153 -6.46 -8.21 15.40
CA ALA A 153 -6.26 -7.03 16.24
C ALA A 153 -4.84 -6.90 16.80
N GLU A 154 -4.11 -8.02 16.92
CA GLU A 154 -2.80 -8.10 17.55
C GLU A 154 -1.68 -8.14 16.51
N LEU A 155 -1.91 -8.84 15.40
CA LEU A 155 -0.87 -9.09 14.40
C LEU A 155 -0.98 -8.21 13.15
N CYS A 156 -2.15 -7.69 12.78
CA CYS A 156 -2.28 -6.93 11.54
C CYS A 156 -1.53 -5.59 11.61
N SER A 157 -0.54 -5.38 10.74
CA SER A 157 0.24 -4.13 10.71
C SER A 157 -0.55 -2.93 10.18
N LEU A 158 -1.76 -3.14 9.64
CA LEU A 158 -2.57 -2.08 9.03
C LEU A 158 -2.78 -0.88 9.97
N ARG A 159 -3.00 -1.12 11.28
CA ARG A 159 -3.15 -0.06 12.29
C ARG A 159 -1.92 0.85 12.42
N ARG A 160 -0.73 0.34 12.10
CA ARG A 160 0.51 1.13 12.15
C ARG A 160 0.78 1.89 10.86
N LEU A 161 0.12 1.49 9.77
CA LEU A 161 0.36 2.01 8.42
C LEU A 161 -0.65 3.09 8.01
N VAL A 162 -1.80 3.16 8.67
CA VAL A 162 -2.86 4.14 8.33
C VAL A 162 -3.23 5.01 9.54
N PRO A 163 -3.54 6.30 9.33
CA PRO A 163 -3.97 7.20 10.40
C PRO A 163 -5.20 6.70 11.15
N LEU A 164 -5.31 7.06 12.43
CA LEU A 164 -6.43 6.69 13.31
C LEU A 164 -7.80 7.04 12.72
N THR A 165 -7.90 8.12 11.93
CA THR A 165 -9.13 8.55 11.25
C THR A 165 -9.60 7.52 10.23
N SER A 166 -8.68 6.93 9.46
CA SER A 166 -8.98 5.88 8.48
C SER A 166 -9.18 4.50 9.12
N GLN A 167 -8.62 4.27 10.31
CA GLN A 167 -8.77 2.97 11.00
C GLN A 167 -10.22 2.59 11.31
N LYS A 168 -11.11 3.57 11.39
CA LYS A 168 -12.55 3.35 11.64
C LYS A 168 -13.26 2.56 10.55
N ALA A 169 -12.69 2.51 9.34
CA ALA A 169 -13.23 1.74 8.23
C ALA A 169 -12.89 0.24 8.29
N PHE A 170 -11.99 -0.16 9.19
CA PHE A 170 -11.54 -1.55 9.32
C PHE A 170 -12.09 -2.21 10.57
N THR A 171 -12.39 -3.51 10.48
CA THR A 171 -12.87 -4.30 11.62
C THR A 171 -11.75 -5.17 12.15
N PHE A 172 -11.35 -4.93 13.40
CA PHE A 172 -10.31 -5.70 14.06
C PHE A 172 -10.93 -6.68 15.05
N VAL A 173 -10.57 -7.95 14.92
CA VAL A 173 -11.12 -9.07 15.69
C VAL A 173 -10.00 -9.80 16.46
N SER A 174 -10.38 -10.48 17.55
CA SER A 174 -9.43 -11.30 18.31
C SER A 174 -9.20 -12.63 17.61
N CYS A 175 -7.94 -13.00 17.40
CA CYS A 175 -7.57 -14.29 16.82
C CYS A 175 -6.72 -15.15 17.79
N CYS A 176 -6.65 -14.76 19.08
CA CYS A 176 -5.68 -15.26 20.07
C CYS A 176 -5.71 -16.78 20.25
N ASP A 177 -6.88 -17.43 20.20
CA ASP A 177 -6.98 -18.88 20.44
C ASP A 177 -6.48 -19.73 19.25
N ALA A 178 -6.15 -19.10 18.11
CA ALA A 178 -5.59 -19.79 16.95
C ALA A 178 -4.10 -20.15 17.09
N THR A 179 -3.39 -19.71 18.15
CA THR A 179 -1.98 -20.10 18.40
C THR A 179 -1.81 -21.51 18.94
N ALA A 180 -2.81 -22.08 19.62
CA ALA A 180 -2.64 -23.28 20.43
C ALA A 180 -2.39 -24.58 19.63
N LEU A 181 -2.46 -24.52 18.29
CA LEU A 181 -2.31 -25.68 17.41
C LEU A 181 -1.17 -25.56 16.39
N TYR A 182 -0.33 -24.51 16.48
CA TYR A 182 0.92 -24.39 15.70
C TYR A 182 2.13 -24.93 16.49
N SER A 183 1.91 -25.97 17.29
CA SER A 183 2.96 -26.77 17.92
C SER A 183 2.91 -28.15 17.29
N ASP A 184 3.43 -28.29 16.08
CA ASP A 184 4.08 -29.53 15.66
C ASP A 184 5.02 -29.23 14.49
N ASP A 185 6.30 -29.51 14.75
CA ASP A 185 7.41 -29.78 13.85
C ASP A 185 7.63 -28.88 12.63
N ASP A 186 8.65 -28.01 12.75
CA ASP A 186 9.84 -28.10 11.89
C ASP A 186 10.93 -27.16 12.46
N ASP A 187 11.45 -27.53 13.63
CA ASP A 187 12.84 -27.22 13.97
C ASP A 187 13.72 -28.28 13.27
N ASP A 188 14.22 -28.00 12.07
CA ASP A 188 15.43 -28.67 11.59
C ASP A 188 16.55 -27.66 11.36
N VAL A 189 17.49 -27.74 12.28
CA VAL A 189 18.74 -26.99 12.29
C VAL A 189 19.77 -27.78 11.49
N GLY A 190 20.02 -27.32 10.27
CA GLY A 190 21.36 -27.32 9.68
C GLY A 190 21.74 -28.50 8.78
N LYS A 191 22.03 -28.17 7.51
CA LYS A 191 23.31 -28.52 6.86
C LYS A 191 23.46 -27.77 5.54
N GLU A 192 24.49 -26.92 5.48
CA GLU A 192 25.15 -26.51 4.24
C GLU A 192 25.82 -27.73 3.62
N GLU A 193 25.54 -28.08 2.36
CA GLU A 193 26.53 -28.61 1.39
C GLU A 193 26.08 -28.30 -0.05
N ASN A 194 27.02 -27.82 -0.87
CA ASN A 194 26.93 -27.57 -2.32
C ASN A 194 26.59 -28.82 -3.14
N MET A 195 25.90 -28.70 -4.28
CA MET A 195 26.33 -29.20 -5.62
C MET A 195 25.25 -28.96 -6.71
N GLU A 196 25.72 -28.74 -7.94
CA GLU A 196 25.02 -28.25 -9.15
C GLU A 196 24.00 -29.18 -9.83
N THR A 197 23.08 -28.54 -10.57
CA THR A 197 22.40 -28.92 -11.84
C THR A 197 21.88 -30.34 -12.07
N ASN A 198 20.57 -30.50 -12.26
CA ASN A 198 19.99 -30.80 -13.58
C ASN A 198 18.45 -30.76 -13.63
N GLU A 199 17.97 -30.63 -14.88
CA GLU A 199 16.61 -30.43 -15.37
C GLU A 199 15.54 -31.46 -14.96
N SER A 200 14.31 -30.95 -15.08
CA SER A 200 13.05 -31.65 -15.38
C SER A 200 12.28 -32.27 -14.21
N GLY A 201 10.98 -32.00 -14.20
CA GLY A 201 10.01 -32.76 -13.42
C GLY A 201 9.21 -31.92 -12.44
N GLU A 202 7.93 -31.73 -12.79
CA GLU A 202 6.83 -31.59 -11.84
C GLU A 202 6.65 -30.24 -11.13
N LYS A 203 5.79 -29.46 -11.79
CA LYS A 203 5.03 -28.35 -11.25
C LYS A 203 4.20 -28.84 -10.06
N ALA A 204 4.77 -28.80 -8.86
CA ALA A 204 4.03 -28.95 -7.60
C ALA A 204 3.06 -27.76 -7.47
N ARG A 205 1.83 -27.97 -7.96
CA ARG A 205 0.66 -27.20 -7.55
C ARG A 205 0.45 -27.51 -6.07
N ASN A 206 0.97 -26.66 -5.19
CA ASN A 206 0.53 -26.61 -3.80
C ASN A 206 -0.86 -25.95 -3.78
N ASP A 207 -1.84 -26.68 -4.30
CA ASP A 207 -3.26 -26.47 -4.01
C ASP A 207 -3.58 -27.30 -2.77
N ALA A 208 -3.02 -26.87 -1.64
CA ALA A 208 -3.46 -27.35 -0.34
C ALA A 208 -4.74 -26.58 0.00
N THR A 209 -5.87 -27.13 -0.44
CA THR A 209 -7.18 -26.86 0.13
C THR A 209 -7.15 -27.27 1.61
N ASP A 210 -6.65 -26.36 2.44
CA ASP A 210 -6.65 -26.39 3.90
C ASP A 210 -8.04 -25.96 4.42
N ASP A 211 -9.05 -26.64 3.89
CA ASP A 211 -10.48 -26.47 4.19
C ASP A 211 -10.96 -27.49 5.23
N GLU A 212 -10.04 -28.16 5.93
CA GLU A 212 -10.37 -29.00 7.07
C GLU A 212 -10.36 -28.16 8.37
N ASP A 213 -11.56 -27.87 8.87
CA ASP A 213 -11.86 -27.33 10.20
C ASP A 213 -11.23 -25.97 10.58
N ASN A 214 -11.54 -24.96 9.78
CA ASN A 214 -11.51 -23.59 10.28
C ASN A 214 -12.75 -23.33 11.16
N GLU A 215 -12.64 -23.68 12.45
CA GLU A 215 -13.64 -23.36 13.48
C GLU A 215 -14.08 -21.89 13.35
N ARG A 216 -15.38 -21.69 13.14
CA ARG A 216 -15.96 -20.37 12.93
C ARG A 216 -16.45 -19.80 14.26
N VAL A 217 -15.95 -18.62 14.61
CA VAL A 217 -16.37 -17.87 15.78
C VAL A 217 -17.27 -16.73 15.33
N SER A 218 -18.26 -16.36 16.14
CA SER A 218 -19.16 -15.24 15.83
C SER A 218 -18.62 -13.92 16.40
N PHE A 219 -18.66 -12.87 15.60
CA PHE A 219 -18.30 -11.50 15.98
C PHE A 219 -19.52 -10.59 15.83
N GLU A 220 -19.79 -9.74 16.83
CA GLU A 220 -20.85 -8.75 16.78
C GLU A 220 -20.33 -7.44 16.20
N PHE A 221 -20.88 -7.03 15.05
CA PHE A 221 -20.62 -5.70 14.48
C PHE A 221 -21.31 -4.61 15.30
N LYS A 222 -20.84 -3.36 15.18
CA LYS A 222 -21.50 -2.19 15.80
C LYS A 222 -22.97 -2.01 15.41
N SER A 223 -23.39 -2.63 14.31
CA SER A 223 -24.78 -2.69 13.86
C SER A 223 -25.65 -3.68 14.65
N GLY A 224 -25.08 -4.45 15.58
CA GLY A 224 -25.74 -5.53 16.31
C GLY A 224 -25.82 -6.85 15.53
N VAL A 225 -25.17 -6.95 14.37
CA VAL A 225 -25.21 -8.16 13.55
C VAL A 225 -24.08 -9.11 13.94
N MET A 226 -24.44 -10.36 14.24
CA MET A 226 -23.50 -11.45 14.46
C MET A 226 -23.06 -12.05 13.14
N VAL A 227 -21.74 -12.17 12.94
CA VAL A 227 -21.16 -12.73 11.73
C VAL A 227 -20.12 -13.79 12.09
N PRO A 228 -20.22 -15.00 11.52
CA PRO A 228 -19.20 -16.02 11.70
C PRO A 228 -17.95 -15.67 10.88
N TYR A 229 -16.77 -15.85 11.47
CA TYR A 229 -15.48 -15.75 10.80
C TYR A 229 -14.54 -16.85 11.28
N ALA A 230 -13.53 -17.16 10.46
CA ALA A 230 -12.48 -18.13 10.79
C ALA A 230 -11.23 -17.40 11.29
N PRO A 231 -10.88 -17.46 12.59
CA PRO A 231 -9.74 -16.74 13.15
C PRO A 231 -8.41 -17.11 12.48
N LYS A 232 -8.18 -18.40 12.21
CA LYS A 232 -6.98 -18.91 11.51
C LYS A 232 -6.83 -18.29 10.11
N LYS A 233 -7.92 -18.19 9.35
CA LYS A 233 -7.92 -17.58 8.01
C LYS A 233 -7.60 -16.08 8.08
N VAL A 234 -8.24 -15.34 8.98
CA VAL A 234 -7.97 -13.90 9.17
C VAL A 234 -6.51 -13.66 9.54
N ARG A 235 -5.99 -14.44 10.49
CA ARG A 235 -4.59 -14.36 10.93
C ARG A 235 -3.60 -14.65 9.79
N ARG A 236 -3.82 -15.73 9.03
CA ARG A 236 -3.00 -16.09 7.86
C ARG A 236 -2.97 -14.96 6.82
N CYS A 237 -4.13 -14.37 6.52
CA CYS A 237 -4.21 -13.21 5.62
C CYS A 237 -3.43 -12.01 6.16
N CYS A 238 -3.52 -11.71 7.46
CA CYS A 238 -2.78 -10.61 8.09
C CYS A 238 -1.27 -10.85 8.10
N LEU A 239 -0.82 -12.08 8.33
CA LEU A 239 0.61 -12.45 8.28
C LEU A 239 1.16 -12.34 6.86
N ALA A 240 0.42 -12.83 5.86
CA ALA A 240 0.79 -12.68 4.45
C ALA A 240 0.89 -11.20 4.04
N PHE A 241 -0.08 -10.38 4.46
CA PHE A 241 -0.03 -8.93 4.27
C PHE A 241 1.21 -8.30 4.92
N ASN A 242 1.49 -8.63 6.19
CA ASN A 242 2.65 -8.12 6.90
C ASN A 242 3.97 -8.43 6.18
N LYS A 243 4.13 -9.67 5.71
CA LYS A 243 5.33 -10.12 4.99
C LYS A 243 5.60 -9.28 3.74
N THR A 244 4.55 -8.87 3.05
CA THR A 244 4.66 -8.06 1.83
C THR A 244 4.83 -6.56 2.15
N VAL A 245 4.10 -6.06 3.14
CA VAL A 245 3.97 -4.60 3.36
C VAL A 245 5.10 -4.01 4.20
N LEU A 246 5.65 -4.76 5.17
CA LEU A 246 6.68 -4.25 6.09
C LEU A 246 7.99 -3.88 5.37
N PRO A 247 8.49 -4.68 4.41
CA PRO A 247 9.66 -4.28 3.61
C PRO A 247 9.41 -3.01 2.81
N LEU A 248 8.23 -2.86 2.20
CA LEU A 248 7.86 -1.66 1.44
C LEU A 248 7.79 -0.43 2.33
N TRP A 249 7.21 -0.56 3.52
CA TRP A 249 7.13 0.54 4.48
C TRP A 249 8.52 0.96 4.99
N LYS A 250 9.40 0.01 5.30
CA LYS A 250 10.79 0.28 5.67
C LYS A 250 11.53 0.98 4.53
N ALA A 251 11.36 0.52 3.30
CA ALA A 251 11.95 1.13 2.10
C ALA A 251 11.44 2.56 1.89
N LYS A 252 10.11 2.80 1.98
CA LYS A 252 9.52 4.15 1.88
C LYS A 252 10.17 5.10 2.90
N ARG A 253 10.28 4.68 4.17
CA ARG A 253 10.92 5.49 5.22
C ARG A 253 12.40 5.78 4.94
N SER A 254 13.15 4.79 4.48
CA SER A 254 14.56 4.95 4.12
C SER A 254 14.76 5.93 2.95
N LEU A 255 13.87 5.87 1.96
CA LEU A 255 13.89 6.79 0.82
C LEU A 255 13.53 8.21 1.24
N MET A 256 12.50 8.37 2.08
CA MET A 256 12.14 9.68 2.65
C MET A 256 13.29 10.29 3.45
N GLN A 257 14.00 9.49 4.26
CA GLN A 257 15.16 9.98 5.01
C GLN A 257 16.26 10.44 4.06
N GLN A 258 16.62 9.64 3.06
CA GLN A 258 17.63 10.07 2.07
C GLN A 258 17.21 11.35 1.35
N LEU A 259 15.95 11.47 0.94
CA LEU A 259 15.44 12.69 0.30
C LEU A 259 15.55 13.91 1.21
N GLN A 260 15.29 13.73 2.51
CA GLN A 260 15.48 14.77 3.52
C GLN A 260 16.95 15.17 3.64
N ASP A 261 17.86 14.19 3.79
CA ASP A 261 19.30 14.44 3.92
C ASP A 261 19.84 15.23 2.72
N TRP A 262 19.47 14.85 1.49
CA TRP A 262 19.85 15.58 0.27
C TRP A 262 19.21 16.96 0.19
N THR A 263 18.01 17.15 0.74
CA THR A 263 17.36 18.48 0.78
C THR A 263 18.08 19.40 1.77
N GLU A 264 18.53 18.88 2.91
CA GLU A 264 19.33 19.61 3.90
C GLU A 264 20.69 20.00 3.33
N GLU A 265 21.34 19.11 2.56
CA GLU A 265 22.58 19.43 1.85
C GLU A 265 22.39 20.60 0.87
N LEU A 266 21.31 20.59 0.07
CA LEU A 266 20.97 21.71 -0.81
C LEU A 266 20.72 23.01 -0.03
N GLN A 267 20.06 22.94 1.13
CA GLN A 267 19.83 24.11 1.98
C GLN A 267 21.15 24.68 2.54
N ALA A 268 22.10 23.82 2.92
CA ALA A 268 23.42 24.24 3.36
C ALA A 268 24.18 24.97 2.24
N GLU A 269 24.12 24.46 1.00
CA GLU A 269 24.72 25.13 -0.16
C GLU A 269 24.05 26.48 -0.48
N VAL A 270 22.73 26.58 -0.34
CA VAL A 270 22.01 27.87 -0.45
C VAL A 270 22.51 28.86 0.59
N ALA A 271 22.65 28.44 1.84
CA ALA A 271 23.10 29.29 2.94
C ALA A 271 24.57 29.73 2.76
N SER A 272 25.44 28.80 2.37
CA SER A 272 26.86 29.07 2.07
C SER A 272 26.98 30.09 0.93
N ALA A 273 26.27 29.88 -0.18
CA ALA A 273 26.27 30.81 -1.31
C ALA A 273 25.67 32.19 -0.98
N ALA A 274 24.81 32.28 0.05
CA ALA A 274 24.27 33.53 0.55
C ALA A 274 25.23 34.30 1.45
N ALA A 275 26.08 33.60 2.22
CA ALA A 275 27.05 34.22 3.11
C ALA A 275 28.27 34.83 2.39
N VAL A 276 28.52 34.42 1.13
CA VAL A 276 29.63 34.92 0.30
C VAL A 276 29.26 36.18 -0.50
N LYS A 277 27.99 36.60 -0.49
CA LYS A 277 27.51 37.85 -1.10
C LYS A 277 27.44 38.99 -0.08
#